data_AF-A0A6A4LZJ8-F1
#
_entry.id   AF-A0A6A4LZJ8-F1
#
_cell.length_a   1.000
_cell.length_b   1.000
_cell.length_c   1.000
_cell.angle_alpha   90.00
_cell.angle_beta   90.00
_cell.angle_gamma   90.00
#
_symmetry.space_group_name_H-M   'P 1'
#
loop_
_entity.id
_entity.type
_entity.pdbx_description
1 polymer ?
#
loop_
_entity_poly.entity_id
_entity_poly.type
_entity_poly.pdbx_seq_one_letter_code
_entity_poly.pdbx_strand_id
1 'polypeptide(L)'
;MDRSSNQSFRICFCFRRMFLQKAAEPPQDVKRLFETYSENGIMSVDHLVWFLSEFQGEENAKKEDAQAIFNSLRHLNIFQRKGLNLEAFFKHLISDNNPPLSPSLGVIISTSHSIGLIVLLYDCRTLTTPVELAKCLSAIKEHAFSASEYPVIITLEDHLTPDLKAKVAKMVIKTFGSTLFRTESELNELPSPESLKTRIILSTKPPKEYLETHVKQKGNPQKAKGSAVKDGIEVDDEDESDEEEDPQDEDVQAEYRSLIAIHAGKLKGGTDNWFVNDPAKVRRLSLSEQDLENAVKTRATDIVSFTQRNMLRVYPKGIRFDSSNYDPFIGWAHGAQMVAFNMQGYGKYLWIMHGMFRANGGCGYVKKPDFLLNPDEIFDLEELPVKTTLKVKVYSGEGWHLDFRRTHFDLYSPPDFYTRVGIAGVPRDTIMLRTRAIEDQWVPVWNEEFEFPLTVPELAVLRIEVLEYDTSGKPDFGGQTCLPISELRSGIRAVPLHNRRGEKYKSVKLLMKFKFV
;
A
#
# COMPACT_ATOMS: atom_id res chain seq x y z
N MET A 1 -0.29 0.66 40.08
CA MET A 1 -0.61 -0.62 40.75
C MET A 1 -1.58 -1.39 39.87
N ASP A 2 -1.07 -2.38 39.14
CA ASP A 2 -1.70 -3.68 39.05
C ASP A 2 -0.56 -4.70 39.13
N ARG A 3 -0.58 -5.52 40.18
CA ARG A 3 0.51 -6.44 40.51
C ARG A 3 0.33 -7.67 39.64
N SER A 4 1.44 -8.19 39.13
CA SER A 4 1.54 -9.44 38.39
C SER A 4 0.46 -10.47 38.78
N SER A 5 -0.34 -10.91 37.81
CA SER A 5 -1.45 -11.83 38.05
C SER A 5 -1.05 -13.27 37.70
N ASN A 6 -1.48 -14.23 38.49
CA ASN A 6 -1.19 -15.64 38.23
C ASN A 6 -2.19 -16.19 37.21
N GLN A 7 -1.70 -16.68 36.07
CA GLN A 7 -2.48 -17.41 35.09
C GLN A 7 -2.38 -18.91 35.34
N SER A 8 -3.52 -19.60 35.28
CA SER A 8 -3.61 -21.05 35.41
C SER A 8 -4.03 -21.68 34.09
N PHE A 9 -3.27 -22.69 33.65
CA PHE A 9 -3.51 -23.48 32.45
C PHE A 9 -3.77 -24.94 32.82
N ARG A 10 -4.84 -25.53 32.30
CA ARG A 10 -5.24 -26.90 32.63
C ARG A 10 -4.64 -27.85 31.60
N ILE A 11 -3.77 -28.75 32.05
CA ILE A 11 -3.19 -29.78 31.18
C ILE A 11 -4.10 -31.00 31.12
N CYS A 12 -4.59 -31.46 32.28
CA CYS A 12 -5.54 -32.56 32.37
C CYS A 12 -6.50 -32.35 33.54
N PHE A 13 -7.32 -33.37 33.87
CA PHE A 13 -8.35 -33.24 34.88
C PHE A 13 -7.82 -32.77 36.25
N CYS A 14 -6.60 -33.15 36.62
CA CYS A 14 -6.00 -32.90 37.94
C CYS A 14 -4.77 -31.97 37.93
N PHE A 15 -4.13 -31.73 36.78
CA PHE A 15 -2.89 -30.95 36.70
C PHE A 15 -3.10 -29.57 36.08
N ARG A 16 -2.57 -28.55 36.77
CA ARG A 16 -2.56 -27.16 36.33
C ARG A 16 -1.15 -26.61 36.36
N ARG A 17 -0.72 -25.94 35.29
CA ARG A 17 0.48 -25.08 35.29
C ARG A 17 0.08 -23.67 35.69
N MET A 18 0.96 -23.01 36.45
CA MET A 18 0.78 -21.65 36.92
C MET A 18 1.91 -20.80 36.35
N PHE A 19 1.55 -19.68 35.74
CA PHE A 19 2.48 -18.72 35.18
C PHE A 19 2.23 -17.34 35.76
N LEU A 20 3.30 -16.59 35.97
CA LEU A 20 3.21 -15.21 36.42
C LEU A 20 3.07 -14.30 35.20
N GLN A 21 1.89 -13.71 35.00
CA GLN A 21 1.71 -12.66 34.01
C GLN A 21 2.31 -11.37 34.54
N LYS A 22 3.45 -10.97 33.97
CA LYS A 22 4.10 -9.70 34.28
C LYS A 22 3.38 -8.56 33.54
N ALA A 23 3.30 -7.41 34.21
CA ALA A 23 2.94 -6.17 33.53
C ALA A 23 4.10 -5.72 32.64
N ALA A 24 3.81 -4.90 31.63
CA ALA A 24 4.86 -4.27 30.84
C ALA A 24 5.71 -3.35 31.72
N GLU A 25 7.01 -3.62 31.75
CA GLU A 25 7.98 -2.77 32.42
C GLU A 25 8.83 -2.02 31.37
N PRO A 26 9.27 -0.79 31.66
CA PRO A 26 10.17 -0.07 30.78
C PRO A 26 11.47 -0.87 30.56
N PRO A 27 11.91 -1.10 29.31
CA PRO A 27 13.21 -1.68 29.03
C PRO A 27 14.35 -0.86 29.66
N GLN A 28 15.47 -1.51 30.01
CA GLN A 28 16.58 -0.84 30.71
C GLN A 28 17.13 0.38 29.94
N ASP A 29 17.13 0.32 28.61
CA ASP A 29 17.54 1.44 27.76
C ASP A 29 16.57 2.62 27.85
N VAL A 30 15.27 2.36 27.99
CA VAL A 30 14.25 3.39 28.20
C VAL A 30 14.38 4.01 29.58
N LYS A 31 14.76 3.24 30.61
CA LYS A 31 15.06 3.76 31.95
C LYS A 31 16.24 4.73 31.92
N ARG A 32 17.37 4.32 31.31
CA ARG A 32 18.56 5.18 31.13
C ARG A 32 18.27 6.43 30.31
N LEU A 33 17.45 6.28 29.28
CA LEU A 33 17.00 7.40 28.47
C LEU A 33 16.18 8.40 29.31
N PHE A 34 15.23 7.92 30.10
CA PHE A 34 14.46 8.77 31.00
C PHE A 34 15.37 9.51 32.00
N GLU A 35 16.35 8.83 32.59
CA GLU A 35 17.34 9.44 33.49
C GLU A 35 18.15 10.55 32.81
N THR A 36 18.47 10.41 31.52
CA THR A 36 19.20 11.43 30.74
C THR A 36 18.39 12.71 30.54
N TYR A 37 17.07 12.57 30.37
CA TYR A 37 16.14 13.69 30.13
C TYR A 37 15.27 13.97 31.36
N SER A 38 15.74 13.69 32.56
CA SER A 38 15.01 14.01 33.79
C SER A 38 15.94 14.49 34.89
N GLU A 39 15.38 15.24 35.83
CA GLU A 39 16.11 15.70 37.01
C GLU A 39 15.39 15.18 38.24
N ASN A 40 16.13 14.55 39.16
CA ASN A 40 15.57 13.93 40.38
C ASN A 40 14.40 12.97 40.10
N GLY A 41 14.46 12.23 38.98
CA GLY A 41 13.43 11.29 38.56
C GLY A 41 12.16 11.91 38.00
N ILE A 42 12.19 13.21 37.67
CA ILE A 42 11.05 13.96 37.12
C ILE A 42 11.46 14.62 35.80
N MET A 43 10.72 14.34 34.74
CA MET A 43 10.82 15.00 33.44
C MET A 43 9.86 16.19 33.40
N SER A 44 10.40 17.40 33.27
CA SER A 44 9.62 18.64 33.12
C SER A 44 9.11 18.79 31.68
N VAL A 45 8.27 19.80 31.43
CA VAL A 45 7.84 20.14 30.06
C VAL A 45 9.04 20.49 29.18
N ASP A 46 10.00 21.25 29.72
CA ASP A 46 11.21 21.64 28.99
C ASP A 46 12.11 20.45 28.69
N HIS A 47 12.25 19.51 29.63
CA HIS A 47 12.96 18.25 29.39
C HIS A 47 12.27 17.39 28.32
N LEU A 48 10.93 17.37 28.31
CA LEU A 48 10.18 16.64 27.29
C LEU A 48 10.38 17.26 25.90
N VAL A 49 10.34 18.58 25.77
CA VAL A 49 10.67 19.25 24.49
C VAL A 49 12.07 18.87 24.03
N TRP A 50 13.04 18.87 24.93
CA TRP A 50 14.41 18.46 24.62
C TRP A 50 14.49 17.00 24.15
N PHE A 51 13.76 16.09 24.79
CA PHE A 51 13.63 14.69 24.37
C PHE A 51 12.98 14.55 22.98
N LEU A 52 11.90 15.27 22.72
CA LEU A 52 11.18 15.22 21.44
C LEU A 52 12.10 15.69 20.29
N SER A 53 12.78 16.81 20.49
CA SER A 53 13.71 17.35 19.50
C SER A 53 14.90 16.41 19.27
N GLU A 54 15.68 16.12 20.30
CA GLU A 54 16.98 15.44 20.13
C GLU A 54 16.85 13.93 19.89
N PHE A 55 15.89 13.27 20.53
CA PHE A 55 15.80 11.81 20.49
C PHE A 55 14.68 11.31 19.58
N GLN A 56 13.53 11.99 19.55
CA GLN A 56 12.42 11.62 18.68
C GLN A 56 12.54 12.18 17.26
N GLY A 57 13.53 13.06 17.00
CA GLY A 57 13.73 13.70 15.70
C GLY A 57 12.63 14.70 15.35
N GLU A 58 11.97 15.27 16.37
CA GLU A 58 10.91 16.27 16.21
C GLU A 58 11.53 17.67 16.31
N GLU A 59 12.33 18.05 15.31
CA GLU A 59 13.16 19.28 15.33
C GLU A 59 12.38 20.57 15.63
N ASN A 60 11.09 20.59 15.30
CA ASN A 60 10.19 21.72 15.54
C ASN A 60 9.30 21.56 16.79
N ALA A 61 9.62 20.63 17.69
CA ALA A 61 8.84 20.39 18.89
C ALA A 61 8.75 21.65 19.76
N LYS A 62 7.53 22.05 20.09
CA LYS A 62 7.26 23.24 20.91
C LYS A 62 6.78 22.86 22.31
N LYS A 63 6.80 23.84 23.21
CA LYS A 63 6.26 23.66 24.57
C LYS A 63 4.78 23.28 24.56
N GLU A 64 4.02 23.76 23.58
CA GLU A 64 2.61 23.44 23.42
C GLU A 64 2.40 21.93 23.13
N ASP A 65 3.26 21.32 22.31
CA ASP A 65 3.20 19.90 21.97
C ASP A 65 3.49 19.04 23.21
N ALA A 66 4.56 19.38 23.94
CA ALA A 66 4.90 18.72 25.20
C ALA A 66 3.79 18.91 26.25
N GLN A 67 3.16 20.09 26.32
CA GLN A 67 2.06 20.36 27.23
C GLN A 67 0.80 19.56 26.87
N ALA A 68 0.53 19.34 25.58
CA ALA A 68 -0.56 18.49 25.11
C ALA A 68 -0.34 17.03 25.54
N ILE A 69 0.89 16.51 25.44
CA ILE A 69 1.25 15.18 25.93
C ILE A 69 0.98 15.08 27.44
N PHE A 70 1.45 16.04 28.23
CA PHE A 70 1.18 16.10 29.67
C PHE A 70 -0.32 16.08 29.98
N ASN A 71 -1.10 16.90 29.26
CA ASN A 71 -2.55 16.99 29.45
C ASN A 71 -3.24 15.66 29.12
N SER A 72 -2.78 14.95 28.09
CA SER A 72 -3.33 13.65 27.72
C SER A 72 -3.18 12.60 28.83
N LEU A 73 -2.18 12.73 29.70
CA LEU A 73 -1.90 11.77 30.78
C LEU A 73 -2.52 12.17 32.13
N ARG A 74 -3.11 13.37 32.25
CA ARG A 74 -3.65 13.92 33.52
C ARG A 74 -4.66 13.03 34.22
N HIS A 75 -5.45 12.28 33.46
CA HIS A 75 -6.48 11.38 33.99
C HIS A 75 -5.90 10.18 34.78
N LEU A 76 -4.59 9.91 34.68
CA LEU A 76 -3.99 8.72 35.27
C LEU A 76 -3.53 8.88 36.74
N ASN A 77 -3.68 10.06 37.37
CA ASN A 77 -3.21 10.35 38.74
C ASN A 77 -1.70 10.08 38.99
N ILE A 78 -0.86 10.06 37.94
CA ILE A 78 0.56 9.67 38.00
C ILE A 78 1.50 10.88 38.26
N PHE A 79 0.95 12.09 38.40
CA PHE A 79 1.76 13.30 38.56
C PHE A 79 2.21 13.50 40.01
N GLN A 80 3.49 13.23 40.30
CA GLN A 80 4.17 13.82 41.44
C GLN A 80 4.80 15.15 41.01
N ARG A 81 4.48 16.26 41.71
CA ARG A 81 5.21 17.53 41.62
C ARG A 81 5.38 18.11 40.20
N LYS A 82 4.29 18.22 39.42
CA LYS A 82 4.24 18.94 38.11
C LYS A 82 5.10 18.37 36.96
N GLY A 83 5.55 17.11 37.01
CA GLY A 83 6.32 16.47 35.93
C GLY A 83 5.91 15.03 35.62
N LEU A 84 6.48 14.45 34.56
CA LEU A 84 6.33 13.02 34.24
C LEU A 84 7.37 12.21 35.02
N ASN A 85 6.92 11.15 35.70
CA ASN A 85 7.82 10.12 36.21
C ASN A 85 8.05 9.04 35.13
N LEU A 86 8.92 8.08 35.42
CA LEU A 86 9.27 6.98 34.50
C LEU A 86 8.04 6.20 34.00
N GLU A 87 7.07 5.92 34.88
CA GLU A 87 5.85 5.18 34.50
C GLU A 87 4.99 5.98 33.52
N ALA A 88 4.79 7.28 33.77
CA ALA A 88 4.04 8.16 32.89
C ALA A 88 4.74 8.34 31.53
N PHE A 89 6.07 8.49 31.55
CA PHE A 89 6.88 8.56 30.34
C PHE A 89 6.78 7.27 29.50
N PHE A 90 6.90 6.10 30.13
CA PHE A 90 6.76 4.83 29.43
C PHE A 90 5.36 4.64 28.84
N LYS A 91 4.31 5.00 29.60
CA LYS A 91 2.92 5.00 29.12
C LYS A 91 2.71 5.90 27.91
N HIS A 92 3.37 7.06 27.88
CA HIS A 92 3.37 7.91 26.69
C HIS A 92 4.00 7.21 25.48
N LEU A 93 5.18 6.59 25.66
CA LEU A 93 5.89 5.94 24.56
C LEU A 93 5.10 4.81 23.89
N ILE A 94 4.29 4.07 24.66
CA ILE A 94 3.41 2.98 24.16
C ILE A 94 1.99 3.46 23.79
N SER A 95 1.70 4.75 23.94
CA SER A 95 0.37 5.31 23.64
C SER A 95 0.15 5.49 22.14
N ASP A 96 -1.11 5.53 21.73
CA ASP A 96 -1.50 5.81 20.34
C ASP A 96 -1.15 7.24 19.90
N ASN A 97 -0.80 8.14 20.85
CA ASN A 97 -0.30 9.48 20.58
C ASN A 97 1.18 9.51 20.16
N ASN A 98 1.86 8.36 20.14
CA ASN A 98 3.24 8.22 19.66
C ASN A 98 3.33 7.28 18.43
N PRO A 99 2.59 7.56 17.33
CA PRO A 99 2.52 6.67 16.18
C PRO A 99 3.84 6.66 15.39
N PRO A 100 4.10 5.59 14.61
CA PRO A 100 5.36 5.43 13.89
C PRO A 100 5.41 6.21 12.57
N LEU A 101 4.27 6.68 12.08
CA LEU A 101 4.16 7.50 10.86
C LEU A 101 3.82 8.94 11.24
N SER A 102 4.36 9.89 10.48
CA SER A 102 3.95 11.28 10.56
C SER A 102 2.53 11.43 9.99
N PRO A 103 1.65 12.24 10.60
CA PRO A 103 0.45 12.70 9.90
C PRO A 103 0.91 13.58 8.72
N SER A 104 1.01 13.01 7.53
CA SER A 104 1.42 13.76 6.34
C SER A 104 0.33 14.76 5.94
N LEU A 105 0.73 16.01 5.75
CA LEU A 105 -0.01 16.98 4.94
C LEU A 105 0.10 16.51 3.48
N GLY A 106 -1.04 16.28 2.83
CA GLY A 106 -1.11 15.67 1.51
C GLY A 106 -0.13 16.28 0.49
N VAL A 107 0.62 15.43 -0.23
CA VAL A 107 1.53 15.87 -1.29
C VAL A 107 0.75 16.06 -2.60
N ILE A 108 0.85 17.26 -3.17
CA ILE A 108 0.16 17.70 -4.39
C ILE A 108 1.02 17.40 -5.61
N ILE A 109 0.60 16.51 -6.52
CA ILE A 109 1.39 16.14 -7.72
C ILE A 109 0.48 15.67 -8.85
N SER A 110 0.94 15.65 -10.09
CA SER A 110 0.21 15.10 -11.25
C SER A 110 -0.08 13.58 -11.13
N THR A 111 -1.14 13.08 -11.79
CA THR A 111 -1.58 11.68 -11.70
C THR A 111 -0.55 10.72 -12.32
N SER A 112 0.17 11.10 -13.39
CA SER A 112 1.29 10.28 -13.91
C SER A 112 2.44 10.17 -12.92
N HIS A 113 2.55 11.13 -12.00
CA HIS A 113 3.63 11.24 -11.02
C HIS A 113 3.27 10.58 -9.67
N SER A 114 2.09 9.97 -9.58
CA SER A 114 1.60 9.30 -8.38
C SER A 114 1.34 7.82 -8.66
N ILE A 115 1.71 6.95 -7.74
CA ILE A 115 1.22 5.58 -7.67
C ILE A 115 -0.22 5.65 -7.15
N GLY A 116 -1.17 5.08 -7.87
CA GLY A 116 -2.59 5.07 -7.52
C GLY A 116 -3.06 3.67 -7.15
N LEU A 117 -3.84 3.56 -6.07
CA LEU A 117 -4.46 2.29 -5.72
C LEU A 117 -5.63 2.01 -6.67
N ILE A 118 -5.62 0.83 -7.32
CA ILE A 118 -6.74 0.38 -8.14
C ILE A 118 -7.27 -0.94 -7.64
N VAL A 119 -8.57 -0.93 -7.42
CA VAL A 119 -9.38 -2.10 -7.10
C VAL A 119 -9.87 -2.70 -8.42
N LEU A 120 -9.53 -3.96 -8.66
CA LEU A 120 -10.09 -4.72 -9.77
C LEU A 120 -11.57 -5.02 -9.50
N LEU A 121 -12.44 -4.67 -10.44
CA LEU A 121 -13.81 -5.11 -10.46
C LEU A 121 -13.96 -6.16 -11.57
N TYR A 122 -13.99 -7.41 -11.10
CA TYR A 122 -14.64 -8.63 -11.60
C TYR A 122 -14.66 -8.96 -13.11
N ASP A 123 -14.30 -10.21 -13.41
CA ASP A 123 -14.26 -10.85 -14.73
C ASP A 123 -15.59 -11.59 -15.04
N CYS A 124 -16.15 -11.35 -16.22
CA CYS A 124 -17.41 -11.91 -16.71
C CYS A 124 -17.32 -13.34 -17.31
N ARG A 125 -16.15 -14.00 -17.32
CA ARG A 125 -15.97 -15.32 -17.97
C ARG A 125 -15.79 -16.51 -17.02
N THR A 126 -16.20 -16.39 -15.76
CA THR A 126 -16.06 -17.46 -14.73
C THR A 126 -17.41 -17.92 -14.15
N LEU A 127 -17.45 -19.05 -13.44
CA LEU A 127 -18.65 -19.58 -12.73
C LEU A 127 -19.08 -18.74 -11.51
N THR A 128 -18.74 -17.48 -11.51
CA THR A 128 -18.99 -16.56 -10.42
C THR A 128 -20.41 -15.99 -10.50
N THR A 129 -20.96 -15.59 -9.36
CA THR A 129 -22.34 -15.06 -9.33
C THR A 129 -22.38 -13.69 -9.98
N PRO A 130 -23.23 -13.47 -11.01
CA PRO A 130 -23.32 -12.16 -11.66
C PRO A 130 -23.88 -11.12 -10.70
N VAL A 131 -23.35 -9.89 -10.81
CA VAL A 131 -23.83 -8.72 -10.06
C VAL A 131 -24.31 -7.68 -11.05
N GLU A 132 -25.46 -7.06 -10.78
CA GLU A 132 -25.99 -6.00 -11.62
C GLU A 132 -25.05 -4.78 -11.62
N LEU A 133 -24.65 -4.33 -12.82
CA LEU A 133 -23.80 -3.15 -12.98
C LEU A 133 -24.38 -1.91 -12.28
N ALA A 134 -25.70 -1.74 -12.26
CA ALA A 134 -26.38 -0.64 -11.58
C ALA A 134 -26.08 -0.61 -10.07
N LYS A 135 -26.04 -1.79 -9.43
CA LYS A 135 -25.69 -1.93 -8.01
C LYS A 135 -24.23 -1.58 -7.79
N CYS A 136 -23.34 -2.04 -8.66
CA CYS A 136 -21.91 -1.70 -8.60
C CYS A 136 -21.69 -0.18 -8.71
N LEU A 137 -22.27 0.47 -9.73
CA LEU A 137 -22.13 1.92 -9.92
C LEU A 137 -22.70 2.72 -8.73
N SER A 138 -23.83 2.27 -8.16
CA SER A 138 -24.43 2.90 -6.98
C SER A 138 -23.54 2.78 -5.75
N ALA A 139 -22.98 1.58 -5.49
CA ALA A 139 -22.05 1.36 -4.40
C ALA A 139 -20.76 2.20 -4.57
N ILE A 140 -20.24 2.30 -5.80
CA ILE A 140 -19.10 3.19 -6.09
C ILE A 140 -19.48 4.63 -5.77
N LYS A 141 -20.65 5.12 -6.20
CA LYS A 141 -21.07 6.50 -5.91
C LYS A 141 -21.15 6.78 -4.41
N GLU A 142 -21.64 5.82 -3.63
CA GLU A 142 -21.80 5.95 -2.18
C GLU A 142 -20.45 5.98 -1.43
N HIS A 143 -19.48 5.17 -1.88
CA HIS A 143 -18.23 4.95 -1.15
C HIS A 143 -16.97 5.57 -1.79
N ALA A 144 -17.05 6.09 -3.02
CA ALA A 144 -15.89 6.59 -3.78
C ALA A 144 -15.01 7.55 -2.99
N PHE A 145 -15.63 8.38 -2.15
CA PHE A 145 -14.93 9.43 -1.41
C PHE A 145 -15.03 9.29 0.12
N SER A 146 -15.40 8.11 0.64
CA SER A 146 -15.56 7.92 2.08
C SER A 146 -14.23 7.86 2.84
N ALA A 147 -13.17 7.40 2.18
CA ALA A 147 -11.82 7.29 2.75
C ALA A 147 -10.87 8.41 2.30
N SER A 148 -11.15 9.06 1.17
CA SER A 148 -10.29 10.06 0.53
C SER A 148 -11.10 10.92 -0.43
N GLU A 149 -10.78 12.21 -0.54
CA GLU A 149 -11.42 13.09 -1.53
C GLU A 149 -10.80 12.98 -2.93
N TYR A 150 -9.70 12.26 -3.09
CA TYR A 150 -9.01 12.14 -4.37
C TYR A 150 -9.79 11.30 -5.39
N PRO A 151 -9.53 11.47 -6.70
CA PRO A 151 -10.33 10.85 -7.76
C PRO A 151 -10.34 9.33 -7.72
N VAL A 152 -11.45 8.75 -8.18
CA VAL A 152 -11.61 7.30 -8.39
C VAL A 152 -11.58 7.01 -9.89
N ILE A 153 -10.69 6.11 -10.31
CA ILE A 153 -10.61 5.65 -11.70
C ILE A 153 -11.31 4.29 -11.83
N ILE A 154 -12.34 4.23 -12.68
CA ILE A 154 -13.06 3.00 -13.01
C ILE A 154 -12.54 2.48 -14.35
N THR A 155 -12.01 1.27 -14.36
CA THR A 155 -11.67 0.55 -15.58
C THR A 155 -12.77 -0.43 -15.92
N LEU A 156 -13.43 -0.24 -17.05
CA LEU A 156 -14.41 -1.19 -17.58
C LEU A 156 -13.70 -2.17 -18.51
N GLU A 157 -13.82 -3.46 -18.24
CA GLU A 157 -13.46 -4.48 -19.22
C GLU A 157 -14.63 -4.66 -20.18
N ASP A 158 -14.50 -4.06 -21.35
CA ASP A 158 -15.61 -3.87 -22.27
C ASP A 158 -15.73 -5.06 -23.24
N HIS A 159 -16.68 -5.94 -22.94
CA HIS A 159 -17.18 -6.99 -23.82
C HIS A 159 -18.65 -6.69 -24.24
N LEU A 160 -19.01 -5.40 -24.32
CA LEU A 160 -20.39 -4.96 -24.51
C LEU A 160 -20.70 -4.72 -26.00
N THR A 161 -21.88 -5.18 -26.43
CA THR A 161 -22.47 -4.81 -27.72
C THR A 161 -22.81 -3.31 -27.77
N PRO A 162 -22.95 -2.70 -28.96
CA PRO A 162 -23.32 -1.29 -29.12
C PRO A 162 -24.53 -0.86 -28.28
N ASP A 163 -25.62 -1.63 -28.32
CA ASP A 163 -26.82 -1.41 -27.50
C ASP A 163 -26.55 -1.37 -25.99
N LEU A 164 -25.66 -2.26 -25.52
CA LEU A 164 -25.29 -2.33 -24.11
C LEU A 164 -24.41 -1.14 -23.73
N LYS A 165 -23.51 -0.68 -24.61
CA LYS A 165 -22.72 0.55 -24.40
C LYS A 165 -23.64 1.76 -24.24
N ALA A 166 -24.71 1.87 -25.03
CA ALA A 166 -25.73 2.91 -24.87
C ALA A 166 -26.36 2.91 -23.48
N LYS A 167 -26.74 1.71 -23.00
CA LYS A 167 -27.35 1.54 -21.68
C LYS A 167 -26.36 1.86 -20.57
N VAL A 168 -25.11 1.41 -20.70
CA VAL A 168 -24.03 1.72 -19.75
C VAL A 168 -23.76 3.21 -19.71
N ALA A 169 -23.68 3.89 -20.85
CA ALA A 169 -23.51 5.34 -20.92
C ALA A 169 -24.60 6.06 -20.12
N LYS A 170 -25.88 5.77 -20.42
CA LYS A 170 -27.02 6.33 -19.68
C LYS A 170 -26.96 6.04 -18.17
N MET A 171 -26.58 4.81 -17.79
CA MET A 171 -26.45 4.42 -16.39
C MET A 171 -25.33 5.18 -15.67
N VAL A 172 -24.15 5.30 -16.28
CA VAL A 172 -23.00 6.04 -15.74
C VAL A 172 -23.36 7.51 -15.59
N ILE A 173 -23.92 8.14 -16.62
CA ILE A 173 -24.33 9.55 -16.59
C ILE A 173 -25.36 9.80 -15.50
N LYS A 174 -26.40 8.96 -15.42
CA LYS A 174 -27.44 9.05 -14.39
C LYS A 174 -26.88 8.87 -12.98
N THR A 175 -25.94 7.93 -12.82
CA THR A 175 -25.41 7.59 -11.49
C THR A 175 -24.45 8.66 -11.02
N PHE A 176 -23.41 8.98 -11.78
CA PHE A 176 -22.34 9.88 -11.33
C PHE A 176 -22.67 11.36 -11.59
N GLY A 177 -23.49 11.69 -12.58
CA GLY A 177 -23.93 13.07 -12.81
C GLY A 177 -22.76 14.04 -12.91
N SER A 178 -22.74 15.03 -12.02
CA SER A 178 -21.68 16.04 -11.95
C SER A 178 -20.34 15.53 -11.42
N THR A 179 -20.27 14.39 -10.73
CA THR A 179 -18.98 13.85 -10.24
C THR A 179 -18.19 13.17 -11.36
N LEU A 180 -18.82 12.80 -12.47
CA LEU A 180 -18.15 12.22 -13.62
C LEU A 180 -17.26 13.26 -14.31
N PHE A 181 -15.96 12.95 -14.42
CA PHE A 181 -15.02 13.73 -15.21
C PHE A 181 -15.10 13.32 -16.68
N ARG A 182 -15.23 14.31 -17.57
CA ARG A 182 -15.26 14.15 -19.02
C ARG A 182 -14.31 15.14 -19.66
N THR A 183 -13.81 14.78 -20.84
CA THR A 183 -12.93 15.64 -21.63
C THR A 183 -13.54 15.82 -23.02
N GLU A 184 -13.42 17.03 -23.58
CA GLU A 184 -13.92 17.32 -24.93
C GLU A 184 -13.00 16.73 -26.02
N SER A 185 -11.73 16.55 -25.69
CA SER A 185 -10.71 15.96 -26.56
C SER A 185 -9.83 14.98 -25.80
N GLU A 186 -8.94 14.27 -26.52
CA GLU A 186 -7.87 13.51 -25.90
C GLU A 186 -6.97 14.43 -25.06
N LEU A 187 -6.47 13.90 -23.95
CA LEU A 187 -5.62 14.63 -23.03
C LEU A 187 -4.18 14.67 -23.55
N ASN A 188 -3.61 15.87 -23.62
CA ASN A 188 -2.18 16.04 -23.90
C ASN A 188 -1.32 15.71 -22.66
N GLU A 189 -1.88 15.94 -21.46
CA GLU A 189 -1.27 15.68 -20.15
C GLU A 189 -2.35 15.23 -19.15
N LEU A 190 -1.96 14.41 -18.16
CA LEU A 190 -2.87 13.99 -17.09
C LEU A 190 -3.04 15.11 -16.04
N PRO A 191 -4.29 15.44 -15.65
CA PRO A 191 -4.51 16.37 -14.55
C PRO A 191 -3.96 15.83 -13.23
N SER A 192 -3.76 16.69 -12.24
CA SER A 192 -3.39 16.25 -10.89
C SER A 192 -4.58 15.67 -10.13
N PRO A 193 -4.37 14.71 -9.20
CA PRO A 193 -5.42 14.24 -8.31
C PRO A 193 -6.07 15.39 -7.53
N GLU A 194 -5.31 16.43 -7.19
CA GLU A 194 -5.84 17.63 -6.53
C GLU A 194 -6.88 18.35 -7.39
N SER A 195 -6.61 18.55 -8.69
CA SER A 195 -7.56 19.17 -9.62
C SER A 195 -8.80 18.31 -9.89
N LEU A 196 -8.72 17.01 -9.58
CA LEU A 196 -9.77 16.03 -9.81
C LEU A 196 -10.39 15.52 -8.49
N LYS A 197 -10.22 16.25 -7.39
CA LYS A 197 -10.90 15.91 -6.13
C LYS A 197 -12.40 15.76 -6.35
N THR A 198 -12.97 14.72 -5.73
CA THR A 198 -14.39 14.34 -5.81
C THR A 198 -14.87 13.98 -7.22
N ARG A 199 -13.93 13.63 -8.12
CA ARG A 199 -14.26 13.20 -9.49
C ARG A 199 -14.12 11.68 -9.68
N ILE A 200 -15.00 11.15 -10.52
CA ILE A 200 -14.97 9.77 -11.01
C ILE A 200 -14.52 9.80 -12.47
N ILE A 201 -13.53 8.99 -12.81
CA ILE A 201 -12.89 8.98 -14.13
C ILE A 201 -13.12 7.60 -14.75
N LEU A 202 -13.67 7.54 -15.96
CA LEU A 202 -13.68 6.28 -16.71
C LEU A 202 -12.41 6.12 -17.55
N SER A 203 -11.83 4.92 -17.51
CA SER A 203 -10.70 4.56 -18.35
C SER A 203 -10.86 3.19 -18.98
N THR A 204 -11.17 3.15 -20.28
CA THR A 204 -11.33 1.91 -21.06
C THR A 204 -10.89 2.08 -22.51
N LYS A 205 -10.99 1.00 -23.31
CA LYS A 205 -10.71 1.01 -24.74
C LYS A 205 -11.82 1.78 -25.44
N PRO A 206 -11.52 2.77 -26.30
CA PRO A 206 -12.54 3.42 -27.12
C PRO A 206 -13.09 2.46 -28.19
N PRO A 207 -14.32 2.67 -28.69
CA PRO A 207 -14.92 1.88 -29.78
C PRO A 207 -14.07 1.80 -31.07
N LYS A 208 -14.22 0.71 -31.85
CA LYS A 208 -13.32 0.29 -32.96
C LYS A 208 -13.26 1.29 -34.14
N GLU A 209 -14.37 1.92 -34.54
CA GLU A 209 -14.44 2.78 -35.76
C GLU A 209 -13.53 4.02 -35.74
N TYR A 210 -13.16 4.50 -34.55
CA TYR A 210 -12.20 5.60 -34.42
C TYR A 210 -10.77 5.23 -34.83
N LEU A 211 -10.36 3.97 -34.64
CA LEU A 211 -9.01 3.55 -35.02
C LEU A 211 -8.83 3.56 -36.53
N GLU A 212 -9.91 3.39 -37.30
CA GLU A 212 -9.84 3.38 -38.76
C GLU A 212 -9.88 4.76 -39.39
N THR A 213 -10.68 5.68 -38.85
CA THR A 213 -10.79 7.05 -39.38
C THR A 213 -9.50 7.85 -39.20
N HIS A 214 -8.73 7.62 -38.14
CA HIS A 214 -7.40 8.22 -37.99
C HIS A 214 -6.27 7.53 -38.76
N VAL A 215 -6.40 6.24 -39.08
CA VAL A 215 -5.44 5.53 -39.96
C VAL A 215 -5.67 5.90 -41.42
N LYS A 216 -6.93 6.04 -41.87
CA LYS A 216 -7.29 6.43 -43.24
C LYS A 216 -6.88 7.88 -43.58
N GLN A 217 -6.69 8.76 -42.59
CA GLN A 217 -6.16 10.11 -42.82
C GLN A 217 -4.62 10.17 -42.96
N LYS A 218 -3.88 9.09 -42.71
CA LYS A 218 -2.42 9.02 -42.88
C LYS A 218 -1.98 7.69 -43.53
N GLY A 219 -2.17 7.57 -44.85
CA GLY A 219 -1.41 6.60 -45.65
C GLY A 219 -2.12 6.04 -46.87
N ASN A 220 -1.56 6.31 -48.06
CA ASN A 220 -1.91 5.65 -49.32
C ASN A 220 -1.56 4.15 -49.25
N PRO A 221 -2.39 3.21 -49.75
CA PRO A 221 -2.10 1.79 -49.67
C PRO A 221 -1.30 1.30 -50.89
N GLN A 222 -0.09 0.78 -50.67
CA GLN A 222 0.55 -0.16 -51.60
C GLN A 222 0.76 -1.51 -50.91
N LYS A 223 0.08 -2.53 -51.45
CA LYS A 223 0.16 -3.95 -51.07
C LYS A 223 1.51 -4.53 -51.53
N ALA A 224 2.17 -5.28 -50.65
CA ALA A 224 3.10 -6.32 -51.05
C ALA A 224 2.90 -7.55 -50.14
N LYS A 225 2.62 -8.70 -50.76
CA LYS A 225 2.51 -10.02 -50.13
C LYS A 225 3.91 -10.59 -49.90
N GLY A 226 4.12 -11.23 -48.75
CA GLY A 226 5.29 -12.08 -48.49
C GLY A 226 5.08 -12.95 -47.26
N SER A 227 5.02 -14.27 -47.48
CA SER A 227 4.82 -15.31 -46.46
C SER A 227 6.10 -15.63 -45.68
N ALA A 228 6.03 -15.83 -44.37
CA ALA A 228 6.95 -16.71 -43.61
C ALA A 228 6.40 -17.08 -42.20
N VAL A 229 6.16 -18.38 -42.06
CA VAL A 229 6.23 -19.34 -40.92
C VAL A 229 6.14 -18.84 -39.46
N LYS A 230 5.22 -19.52 -38.74
CA LYS A 230 4.86 -19.49 -37.31
C LYS A 230 6.03 -19.85 -36.37
N ASP A 231 6.11 -19.12 -35.25
CA ASP A 231 6.21 -19.69 -33.89
C ASP A 231 5.90 -18.56 -32.89
N GLY A 232 4.79 -18.68 -32.14
CA GLY A 232 4.38 -17.67 -31.17
C GLY A 232 2.98 -17.95 -30.62
N ILE A 233 2.94 -18.24 -29.32
CA ILE A 233 1.76 -18.58 -28.51
C ILE A 233 0.64 -17.56 -28.72
N GLU A 234 -0.55 -18.09 -29.04
CA GLU A 234 -1.79 -17.37 -29.27
C GLU A 234 -2.17 -16.57 -28.00
N VAL A 235 -2.30 -15.26 -28.17
CA VAL A 235 -3.01 -14.40 -27.22
C VAL A 235 -4.48 -14.56 -27.58
N ASP A 236 -5.22 -15.29 -26.74
CA ASP A 236 -6.66 -15.46 -26.83
C ASP A 236 -7.36 -14.09 -26.87
N ASP A 237 -7.92 -13.76 -28.03
CA ASP A 237 -9.11 -12.93 -28.22
C ASP A 237 -9.71 -13.43 -29.54
N GLU A 238 -10.27 -14.66 -29.51
CA GLU A 238 -11.08 -15.20 -30.61
C GLU A 238 -12.41 -14.43 -30.73
N ASP A 239 -12.72 -14.12 -31.99
CA ASP A 239 -14.04 -13.88 -32.59
C ASP A 239 -14.89 -12.68 -32.15
N GLU A 240 -14.79 -11.61 -32.95
CA GLU A 240 -15.96 -10.77 -33.26
C GLU A 240 -15.99 -10.55 -34.78
N SER A 241 -17.01 -11.12 -35.42
CA SER A 241 -17.32 -10.99 -36.84
C SER A 241 -17.63 -9.54 -37.23
N ASP A 242 -17.11 -9.10 -38.37
CA ASP A 242 -17.42 -7.82 -39.00
C ASP A 242 -18.88 -7.81 -39.49
N GLU A 243 -19.80 -7.25 -38.70
CA GLU A 243 -21.13 -6.85 -39.17
C GLU A 243 -21.10 -5.35 -39.52
N GLU A 244 -21.64 -4.98 -40.68
CA GLU A 244 -21.81 -3.57 -41.08
C GLU A 244 -22.93 -2.94 -40.22
N GLU A 245 -22.58 -1.93 -39.39
CA GLU A 245 -23.50 -1.32 -38.39
C GLU A 245 -24.29 -0.11 -38.94
N ASP A 246 -25.46 0.15 -38.32
CA ASP A 246 -26.49 1.13 -38.71
C ASP A 246 -26.06 2.56 -38.28
N PRO A 247 -26.26 3.63 -39.09
CA PRO A 247 -25.95 5.02 -38.73
C PRO A 247 -26.56 5.53 -37.40
N GLN A 248 -27.53 4.82 -36.82
CA GLN A 248 -28.05 5.12 -35.48
C GLN A 248 -27.09 4.68 -34.33
N ASP A 249 -26.16 3.75 -34.61
CA ASP A 249 -25.14 3.30 -33.68
C ASP A 249 -23.98 4.30 -33.54
N GLU A 250 -23.71 5.15 -34.54
CA GLU A 250 -22.62 6.15 -34.50
C GLU A 250 -22.78 7.17 -33.35
N ASP A 251 -23.99 7.72 -33.18
CA ASP A 251 -24.27 8.72 -32.13
C ASP A 251 -24.20 8.11 -30.72
N VAL A 252 -24.58 6.84 -30.61
CA VAL A 252 -24.53 6.05 -29.37
C VAL A 252 -23.08 5.75 -28.97
N GLN A 253 -22.23 5.35 -29.93
CA GLN A 253 -20.81 5.13 -29.69
C GLN A 253 -20.11 6.45 -29.33
N ALA A 254 -20.53 7.57 -29.92
CA ALA A 254 -20.02 8.90 -29.58
C ALA A 254 -20.35 9.30 -28.13
N GLU A 255 -21.58 9.06 -27.66
CA GLU A 255 -21.96 9.34 -26.27
C GLU A 255 -21.12 8.51 -25.29
N TYR A 256 -21.02 7.19 -25.49
CA TYR A 256 -20.23 6.30 -24.63
C TYR A 256 -18.73 6.68 -24.63
N ARG A 257 -18.17 6.98 -25.81
CA ARG A 257 -16.80 7.45 -25.97
C ARG A 257 -16.54 8.74 -25.21
N SER A 258 -17.48 9.71 -25.24
CA SER A 258 -17.34 10.99 -24.54
C SER A 258 -17.20 10.86 -23.02
N LEU A 259 -17.56 9.70 -22.46
CA LEU A 259 -17.39 9.40 -21.03
C LEU A 259 -15.99 8.91 -20.68
N ILE A 260 -15.20 8.44 -21.66
CA ILE A 260 -13.87 7.86 -21.44
C ILE A 260 -12.83 8.97 -21.42
N ALA A 261 -12.45 9.43 -20.23
CA ALA A 261 -11.45 10.49 -20.08
C ALA A 261 -10.01 10.01 -20.34
N ILE A 262 -9.69 8.75 -20.02
CA ILE A 262 -8.34 8.19 -20.21
C ILE A 262 -8.44 6.96 -21.12
N HIS A 263 -7.98 7.10 -22.37
CA HIS A 263 -8.06 6.04 -23.37
C HIS A 263 -7.04 4.93 -23.13
N ALA A 264 -7.53 3.69 -23.08
CA ALA A 264 -6.68 2.50 -23.08
C ALA A 264 -6.21 2.17 -24.51
N GLY A 265 -4.90 2.09 -24.71
CA GLY A 265 -4.31 1.71 -25.99
C GLY A 265 -4.17 0.20 -26.16
N LYS A 266 -4.28 -0.28 -27.41
CA LYS A 266 -3.87 -1.65 -27.77
C LYS A 266 -2.34 -1.74 -27.80
N LEU A 267 -1.80 -2.88 -27.38
CA LEU A 267 -0.43 -3.27 -27.70
C LEU A 267 -0.44 -3.73 -29.16
N LYS A 268 0.22 -3.00 -30.05
CA LYS A 268 0.32 -3.33 -31.47
C LYS A 268 1.79 -3.49 -31.84
N GLY A 269 2.08 -4.52 -32.65
CA GLY A 269 3.45 -4.87 -33.03
C GLY A 269 4.20 -5.64 -31.95
N GLY A 270 5.46 -5.98 -32.25
CA GLY A 270 6.37 -6.60 -31.30
C GLY A 270 6.62 -5.75 -30.06
N THR A 271 7.22 -6.35 -29.04
CA THR A 271 7.49 -5.71 -27.74
C THR A 271 8.12 -4.34 -27.90
N ASP A 272 8.98 -4.14 -28.90
CA ASP A 272 9.72 -2.91 -29.23
C ASP A 272 8.83 -1.66 -29.41
N ASN A 273 7.58 -1.82 -29.82
CA ASN A 273 6.68 -0.70 -30.10
C ASN A 273 5.70 -0.37 -28.95
N TRP A 274 5.75 -1.10 -27.84
CA TRP A 274 4.75 -0.94 -26.79
C TRP A 274 4.86 0.41 -26.07
N PHE A 275 6.07 0.80 -25.67
CA PHE A 275 6.34 1.96 -24.81
C PHE A 275 6.67 3.26 -25.56
N VAL A 276 6.21 3.40 -26.81
CA VAL A 276 6.44 4.61 -27.60
C VAL A 276 5.64 5.79 -27.04
N ASN A 277 6.34 6.88 -26.76
CA ASN A 277 5.76 8.14 -26.28
C ASN A 277 5.24 8.99 -27.46
N ASP A 278 4.03 9.52 -27.33
CA ASP A 278 3.45 10.51 -28.25
C ASP A 278 3.35 11.86 -27.52
N PRO A 279 4.08 12.90 -27.96
CA PRO A 279 4.08 14.18 -27.26
C PRO A 279 2.79 14.96 -27.40
N ALA A 280 1.84 14.52 -28.25
CA ALA A 280 0.55 15.17 -28.43
C ALA A 280 -0.57 14.49 -27.65
N LYS A 281 -0.36 13.30 -27.05
CA LYS A 281 -1.44 12.59 -26.34
C LYS A 281 -0.92 11.68 -25.24
N VAL A 282 -1.69 11.58 -24.16
CA VAL A 282 -1.50 10.59 -23.11
C VAL A 282 -2.11 9.26 -23.54
N ARG A 283 -1.39 8.18 -23.23
CA ARG A 283 -1.86 6.81 -23.41
C ARG A 283 -1.93 6.09 -22.07
N ARG A 284 -2.88 5.17 -21.93
CA ARG A 284 -2.85 4.14 -20.88
C ARG A 284 -2.56 2.78 -21.49
N LEU A 285 -1.63 2.03 -20.91
CA LEU A 285 -1.38 0.63 -21.24
C LEU A 285 -1.81 -0.31 -20.13
N SER A 286 -2.06 -1.56 -20.47
CA SER A 286 -2.31 -2.65 -19.52
C SER A 286 -1.45 -3.84 -19.88
N LEU A 287 -0.72 -4.37 -18.91
CA LEU A 287 0.10 -5.57 -19.04
C LEU A 287 -0.24 -6.54 -17.92
N SER A 288 -0.20 -7.84 -18.21
CA SER A 288 -0.18 -8.84 -17.16
C SER A 288 1.14 -8.73 -16.37
N GLU A 289 1.17 -9.22 -15.13
CA GLU A 289 2.41 -9.30 -14.36
C GLU A 289 3.52 -10.02 -15.14
N GLN A 290 3.17 -11.05 -15.94
CA GLN A 290 4.13 -11.87 -16.67
C GLN A 290 4.73 -11.11 -17.86
N ASP A 291 3.91 -10.34 -18.57
CA ASP A 291 4.38 -9.52 -19.69
C ASP A 291 5.30 -8.41 -19.19
N LEU A 292 4.97 -7.79 -18.06
CA LEU A 292 5.82 -6.78 -17.45
C LEU A 292 7.14 -7.38 -16.95
N GLU A 293 7.11 -8.54 -16.27
CA GLU A 293 8.31 -9.25 -15.84
C GLU A 293 9.26 -9.57 -17.01
N ASN A 294 8.71 -9.90 -18.17
CA ASN A 294 9.51 -10.16 -19.36
C ASN A 294 10.01 -8.88 -20.02
N ALA A 295 9.18 -7.83 -20.10
CA ALA A 295 9.56 -6.55 -20.68
C ALA A 295 10.64 -5.84 -19.86
N VAL A 296 10.59 -5.90 -18.53
CA VAL A 296 11.60 -5.27 -17.65
C VAL A 296 13.01 -5.77 -17.92
N LYS A 297 13.18 -7.06 -18.28
CA LYS A 297 14.50 -7.66 -18.54
C LYS A 297 15.27 -7.00 -19.68
N THR A 298 14.57 -6.43 -20.66
CA THR A 298 15.18 -5.85 -21.86
C THR A 298 14.84 -4.38 -22.09
N ARG A 299 13.80 -3.87 -21.42
CA ARG A 299 13.19 -2.56 -21.69
C ARG A 299 12.85 -1.76 -20.43
N ALA A 300 13.52 -1.99 -19.31
CA ALA A 300 13.26 -1.27 -18.05
C ALA A 300 13.27 0.26 -18.21
N THR A 301 14.25 0.80 -18.93
CA THR A 301 14.39 2.25 -19.19
C THR A 301 13.24 2.81 -20.03
N ASP A 302 12.81 2.08 -21.07
CA ASP A 302 11.68 2.47 -21.90
C ASP A 302 10.37 2.51 -21.09
N ILE A 303 10.18 1.56 -20.17
CA ILE A 303 9.02 1.51 -19.29
C ILE A 303 9.00 2.72 -18.35
N VAL A 304 10.14 3.05 -17.73
CA VAL A 304 10.26 4.21 -16.85
C VAL A 304 9.98 5.49 -17.65
N SER A 305 10.60 5.67 -18.82
CA SER A 305 10.36 6.82 -19.71
C SER A 305 8.88 6.92 -20.13
N PHE A 306 8.23 5.79 -20.41
CA PHE A 306 6.80 5.77 -20.72
C PHE A 306 5.96 6.26 -19.54
N THR A 307 6.22 5.76 -18.32
CA THR A 307 5.41 6.07 -17.12
C THR A 307 5.64 7.47 -16.55
N GLN A 308 6.63 8.22 -17.03
CA GLN A 308 6.80 9.64 -16.67
C GLN A 308 5.61 10.48 -17.18
N ARG A 309 5.09 10.16 -18.38
CA ARG A 309 3.99 10.89 -19.01
C ARG A 309 2.69 10.10 -19.07
N ASN A 310 2.79 8.79 -19.25
CA ASN A 310 1.67 7.90 -19.52
C ASN A 310 1.31 7.06 -18.30
N MET A 311 0.16 6.38 -18.35
CA MET A 311 -0.25 5.45 -17.29
C MET A 311 -0.01 4.00 -17.68
N LEU A 312 0.59 3.23 -16.77
CA LEU A 312 0.73 1.79 -16.91
C LEU A 312 -0.07 1.06 -15.84
N ARG A 313 -1.02 0.24 -16.29
CA ARG A 313 -1.75 -0.74 -15.46
C ARG A 313 -1.11 -2.11 -15.54
N VAL A 314 -0.92 -2.69 -14.37
CA VAL A 314 -0.41 -4.06 -14.21
C VAL A 314 -1.49 -4.85 -13.48
N TYR A 315 -1.76 -6.07 -13.93
CA TYR A 315 -2.78 -6.92 -13.32
C TYR A 315 -2.28 -8.36 -13.15
N PRO A 316 -2.84 -9.12 -12.18
CA PRO A 316 -2.45 -10.50 -11.95
C PRO A 316 -2.70 -11.37 -13.20
N LYS A 317 -1.85 -12.36 -13.44
CA LYS A 317 -2.02 -13.32 -14.53
C LYS A 317 -3.25 -14.22 -14.31
N GLY A 318 -3.89 -14.62 -15.40
CA GLY A 318 -5.14 -15.41 -15.35
C GLY A 318 -5.02 -16.77 -14.64
N ILE A 319 -3.82 -17.37 -14.58
CA ILE A 319 -3.60 -18.65 -13.88
C ILE A 319 -3.62 -18.55 -12.34
N ARG A 320 -3.77 -17.35 -11.76
CA ARG A 320 -3.94 -17.16 -10.31
C ARG A 320 -5.39 -17.40 -9.88
N PHE A 321 -5.88 -18.62 -10.11
CA PHE A 321 -7.25 -19.03 -9.79
C PHE A 321 -7.58 -18.93 -8.29
N ASP A 322 -6.56 -18.98 -7.43
CA ASP A 322 -6.68 -18.81 -5.98
C ASP A 322 -6.76 -17.34 -5.53
N SER A 323 -6.80 -16.40 -6.47
CA SER A 323 -6.76 -14.95 -6.21
C SER A 323 -5.51 -14.50 -5.44
N SER A 324 -4.40 -15.24 -5.55
CA SER A 324 -3.11 -14.80 -5.02
C SER A 324 -2.67 -13.47 -5.67
N ASN A 325 -1.79 -12.75 -4.98
CA ASN A 325 -1.22 -11.49 -5.48
C ASN A 325 0.25 -11.68 -5.87
N TYR A 326 0.72 -10.83 -6.77
CA TYR A 326 2.10 -10.80 -7.25
C TYR A 326 2.93 -9.75 -6.50
N ASP A 327 4.25 -9.76 -6.74
CA ASP A 327 5.13 -8.76 -6.14
C ASP A 327 4.91 -7.40 -6.81
N PRO A 328 4.43 -6.37 -6.09
CA PRO A 328 4.12 -5.10 -6.71
C PRO A 328 5.34 -4.27 -7.11
N PHE A 329 6.53 -4.61 -6.61
CA PHE A 329 7.74 -3.87 -6.93
C PHE A 329 8.16 -4.03 -8.39
N ILE A 330 7.73 -5.09 -9.08
CA ILE A 330 7.92 -5.18 -10.55
C ILE A 330 7.27 -4.00 -11.28
N GLY A 331 6.15 -3.49 -10.77
CA GLY A 331 5.48 -2.30 -11.28
C GLY A 331 6.04 -1.01 -10.68
N TRP A 332 6.01 -0.88 -9.35
CA TRP A 332 6.37 0.38 -8.68
C TRP A 332 7.82 0.81 -8.92
N ALA A 333 8.77 -0.13 -8.97
CA ALA A 333 10.18 0.19 -9.24
C ALA A 333 10.41 0.69 -10.68
N HIS A 334 9.48 0.45 -11.59
CA HIS A 334 9.52 0.90 -12.99
C HIS A 334 8.49 2.00 -13.28
N GLY A 335 7.93 2.62 -12.24
CA GLY A 335 7.04 3.78 -12.35
C GLY A 335 5.58 3.46 -12.70
N ALA A 336 5.19 2.18 -12.74
CA ALA A 336 3.81 1.80 -12.99
C ALA A 336 2.90 2.32 -11.85
N GLN A 337 1.90 3.11 -12.23
CA GLN A 337 1.01 3.77 -11.28
C GLN A 337 -0.13 2.86 -10.85
N MET A 338 -0.61 2.03 -11.76
CA MET A 338 -1.86 1.28 -11.62
C MET A 338 -1.57 -0.21 -11.37
N VAL A 339 -0.95 -0.53 -10.24
CA VAL A 339 -0.62 -1.92 -9.85
C VAL A 339 -1.81 -2.54 -9.14
N ALA A 340 -2.51 -3.44 -9.82
CA ALA A 340 -3.82 -3.91 -9.40
C ALA A 340 -3.73 -5.21 -8.57
N PHE A 341 -4.52 -5.31 -7.51
CA PHE A 341 -4.51 -6.44 -6.59
C PHE A 341 -5.89 -7.11 -6.47
N ASN A 342 -5.86 -8.40 -6.13
CA ASN A 342 -7.00 -9.14 -5.62
C ASN A 342 -7.25 -8.77 -4.15
N MET A 343 -8.19 -7.86 -3.91
CA MET A 343 -8.46 -7.24 -2.59
C MET A 343 -9.26 -8.12 -1.63
N GLN A 344 -9.94 -9.15 -2.12
CA GLN A 344 -10.78 -10.07 -1.36
C GLN A 344 -10.01 -11.02 -0.43
N GLY A 345 -8.71 -11.18 -0.69
CA GLY A 345 -7.85 -12.13 0.00
C GLY A 345 -7.08 -11.51 1.18
N TYR A 346 -5.98 -12.17 1.53
CA TYR A 346 -4.97 -11.66 2.44
C TYR A 346 -3.61 -12.22 2.07
N GLY A 347 -2.55 -11.61 2.60
CA GLY A 347 -1.20 -12.14 2.48
C GLY A 347 -0.15 -11.06 2.29
N LYS A 348 1.10 -11.51 2.16
CA LYS A 348 2.31 -10.66 2.09
C LYS A 348 2.12 -9.43 1.20
N TYR A 349 1.73 -9.62 -0.06
CA TYR A 349 1.68 -8.52 -1.02
C TYR A 349 0.53 -7.56 -0.79
N LEU A 350 -0.60 -8.04 -0.24
CA LEU A 350 -1.70 -7.17 0.17
C LEU A 350 -1.32 -6.36 1.41
N TRP A 351 -0.58 -6.94 2.36
CA TRP A 351 -0.04 -6.22 3.51
C TRP A 351 0.96 -5.15 3.09
N ILE A 352 1.87 -5.47 2.15
CA ILE A 352 2.81 -4.50 1.57
C ILE A 352 2.06 -3.35 0.91
N MET A 353 1.01 -3.64 0.13
CA MET A 353 0.17 -2.63 -0.49
C MET A 353 -0.50 -1.74 0.55
N HIS A 354 -1.15 -2.30 1.57
CA HIS A 354 -1.72 -1.51 2.66
C HIS A 354 -0.65 -0.68 3.38
N GLY A 355 0.58 -1.19 3.51
CA GLY A 355 1.71 -0.46 4.05
C GLY A 355 2.09 0.74 3.19
N MET A 356 2.35 0.53 1.90
CA MET A 356 2.73 1.57 0.94
C MET A 356 1.70 2.69 0.92
N PHE A 357 0.41 2.37 0.84
CA PHE A 357 -0.67 3.34 0.77
C PHE A 357 -1.11 3.91 2.12
N ARG A 358 -0.45 3.59 3.24
CA ARG A 358 -0.55 4.41 4.47
C ARG A 358 0.19 5.72 4.34
N ALA A 359 1.14 5.80 3.42
CA ALA A 359 1.77 7.06 3.06
C ALA A 359 0.72 8.07 2.59
N ASN A 360 1.08 9.34 2.64
CA ASN A 360 0.27 10.46 2.17
C ASN A 360 -1.13 10.48 2.82
N GLY A 361 -1.18 10.28 4.13
CA GLY A 361 -2.41 10.29 4.91
C GLY A 361 -3.39 9.16 4.58
N GLY A 362 -2.96 8.09 3.91
CA GLY A 362 -3.87 6.99 3.56
C GLY A 362 -4.77 7.27 2.36
N CYS A 363 -4.47 8.29 1.56
CA CYS A 363 -5.42 8.86 0.61
C CYS A 363 -5.58 8.09 -0.72
N GLY A 364 -4.79 7.03 -0.93
CA GLY A 364 -4.81 6.20 -2.14
C GLY A 364 -3.87 6.65 -3.26
N TYR A 365 -3.18 7.77 -3.09
CA TYR A 365 -2.19 8.30 -4.04
C TYR A 365 -0.85 8.57 -3.33
N VAL A 366 0.26 8.05 -3.85
CA VAL A 366 1.61 8.23 -3.29
C VAL A 366 2.54 8.79 -4.36
N LYS A 367 3.33 9.82 -4.02
CA LYS A 367 4.35 10.40 -4.91
C LYS A 367 5.32 9.32 -5.40
N LYS A 368 5.57 9.27 -6.71
CA LYS A 368 6.74 8.53 -7.22
C LYS A 368 8.05 9.24 -6.82
N PRO A 369 9.10 8.49 -6.50
CA PRO A 369 10.44 9.06 -6.27
C PRO A 369 10.89 9.93 -7.44
N ASP A 370 11.67 10.98 -7.16
CA ASP A 370 12.05 11.99 -8.17
C ASP A 370 12.83 11.37 -9.36
N PHE A 371 13.62 10.32 -9.13
CA PHE A 371 14.35 9.60 -10.18
C PHE A 371 13.42 8.85 -11.17
N LEU A 372 12.14 8.60 -10.83
CA LEU A 372 11.13 8.05 -11.75
C LEU A 372 10.31 9.15 -12.45
N LEU A 373 10.64 10.41 -12.20
CA LEU A 373 9.96 11.57 -12.77
C LEU A 373 10.86 12.32 -13.77
N ASN A 374 12.17 12.29 -13.57
CA ASN A 374 13.14 13.03 -14.39
C ASN A 374 13.47 12.28 -15.69
N PRO A 375 13.22 12.85 -16.88
CA PRO A 375 13.53 12.20 -18.16
C PRO A 375 15.03 12.18 -18.48
N ASP A 376 15.83 13.03 -17.84
CA ASP A 376 17.26 13.19 -18.11
C ASP A 376 18.16 12.23 -17.31
N GLU A 377 17.61 11.49 -16.34
CA GLU A 377 18.34 10.51 -15.54
C GLU A 377 18.18 9.10 -16.13
N ILE A 378 19.28 8.48 -16.57
CA ILE A 378 19.31 7.06 -16.94
C ILE A 378 19.25 6.26 -15.64
N PHE A 379 18.13 5.57 -15.43
CA PHE A 379 17.88 4.81 -14.22
C PHE A 379 18.23 3.33 -14.41
N ASP A 380 19.22 2.85 -13.64
CA ASP A 380 19.50 1.43 -13.46
C ASP A 380 19.36 1.07 -11.96
N LEU A 381 18.46 0.13 -11.66
CA LEU A 381 18.19 -0.34 -10.31
C LEU A 381 19.36 -1.12 -9.69
N GLU A 382 20.22 -1.72 -10.51
CA GLU A 382 21.27 -2.63 -10.03
C GLU A 382 22.48 -1.88 -9.46
N GLU A 383 22.77 -0.68 -9.98
CA GLU A 383 24.01 0.06 -9.67
C GLU A 383 23.85 1.14 -8.58
N LEU A 384 22.65 1.34 -8.02
CA LEU A 384 22.42 2.42 -7.06
C LEU A 384 23.25 2.26 -5.77
N PRO A 385 23.92 3.32 -5.28
CA PRO A 385 24.59 3.29 -3.99
C PRO A 385 23.58 3.28 -2.84
N VAL A 386 24.03 2.88 -1.66
CA VAL A 386 23.22 2.99 -0.43
C VAL A 386 22.98 4.47 -0.13
N LYS A 387 21.71 4.87 -0.06
CA LYS A 387 21.28 6.24 0.22
C LYS A 387 21.17 6.53 1.71
N THR A 388 20.72 5.56 2.49
CA THR A 388 20.63 5.65 3.95
C THR A 388 20.65 4.27 4.58
N THR A 389 20.96 4.17 5.87
CA THR A 389 20.79 2.95 6.64
C THR A 389 19.72 3.13 7.71
N LEU A 390 18.69 2.29 7.68
CA LEU A 390 17.67 2.24 8.72
C LEU A 390 18.08 1.25 9.82
N LYS A 391 18.27 1.75 11.04
CA LYS A 391 18.41 0.93 12.24
C LYS A 391 17.05 0.76 12.91
N VAL A 392 16.65 -0.49 13.15
CA VAL A 392 15.38 -0.85 13.79
C VAL A 392 15.66 -1.64 15.05
N LYS A 393 15.27 -1.09 16.19
CA LYS A 393 15.33 -1.79 17.47
C LYS A 393 13.94 -2.23 17.92
N VAL A 394 13.75 -3.52 18.14
CA VAL A 394 12.54 -4.11 18.69
C VAL A 394 12.71 -4.25 20.20
N TYR A 395 12.04 -3.40 21.00
CA TYR A 395 12.14 -3.49 22.45
C TYR A 395 11.25 -4.60 23.00
N SER A 396 9.94 -4.43 22.84
CA SER A 396 8.93 -5.28 23.48
C SER A 396 7.61 -5.23 22.73
N GLY A 397 6.69 -6.13 23.08
CA GLY A 397 5.32 -6.12 22.60
C GLY A 397 4.33 -6.23 23.75
N GLU A 398 3.12 -5.70 23.55
CA GLU A 398 2.05 -5.70 24.55
C GLU A 398 0.68 -5.78 23.89
N GLY A 399 -0.34 -6.18 24.67
CA GLY A 399 -1.76 -6.05 24.31
C GLY A 399 -2.44 -7.35 23.88
N TRP A 400 -1.68 -8.43 23.61
CA TRP A 400 -2.28 -9.71 23.21
C TRP A 400 -3.21 -10.28 24.28
N HIS A 401 -2.85 -10.18 25.56
CA HIS A 401 -3.68 -10.69 26.67
C HIS A 401 -4.99 -9.90 26.88
N LEU A 402 -5.11 -8.70 26.28
CA LEU A 402 -6.32 -7.87 26.32
C LEU A 402 -7.27 -8.23 25.16
N ASP A 403 -6.71 -8.59 24.01
CA ASP A 403 -7.47 -8.85 22.79
C ASP A 403 -7.80 -10.34 22.60
N PHE A 404 -6.98 -11.23 23.18
CA PHE A 404 -7.07 -12.68 23.00
C PHE A 404 -7.32 -13.41 24.32
N ARG A 405 -8.01 -14.55 24.21
CA ARG A 405 -8.14 -15.47 25.35
C ARG A 405 -6.79 -16.06 25.69
N ARG A 406 -6.56 -16.36 26.97
CA ARG A 406 -5.32 -16.98 27.46
C ARG A 406 -4.91 -18.29 26.75
N THR A 407 -5.85 -19.03 26.16
CA THR A 407 -5.56 -20.29 25.45
C THR A 407 -5.63 -20.14 23.93
N HIS A 408 -5.49 -18.92 23.42
CA HIS A 408 -5.65 -18.66 21.99
C HIS A 408 -4.47 -19.18 21.15
N PHE A 409 -3.25 -18.96 21.64
CA PHE A 409 -2.01 -19.35 20.95
C PHE A 409 -1.54 -20.73 21.41
N ASP A 410 -1.47 -20.95 22.72
CA ASP A 410 -1.16 -22.26 23.31
C ASP A 410 -2.24 -22.63 24.34
N LEU A 411 -2.70 -23.88 24.30
CA LEU A 411 -3.71 -24.42 25.22
C LEU A 411 -3.18 -24.60 26.65
N TYR A 412 -1.88 -24.75 26.83
CA TYR A 412 -1.23 -25.20 28.05
C TYR A 412 -0.22 -24.20 28.64
N SER A 413 0.14 -23.17 27.87
CA SER A 413 1.12 -22.14 28.24
C SER A 413 0.74 -20.77 27.68
N PRO A 414 1.32 -19.67 28.20
CA PRO A 414 1.37 -18.40 27.47
C PRO A 414 2.16 -18.53 26.15
N PRO A 415 2.07 -17.55 25.24
CA PRO A 415 2.68 -17.66 23.91
C PRO A 415 4.19 -17.49 23.89
N ASP A 416 4.82 -18.12 22.89
CA ASP A 416 6.25 -18.07 22.59
C ASP A 416 6.54 -17.13 21.41
N PHE A 417 6.46 -15.82 21.61
CA PHE A 417 6.53 -14.88 20.50
C PHE A 417 7.96 -14.58 20.01
N TYR A 418 8.11 -14.51 18.69
CA TYR A 418 9.25 -13.88 18.01
C TYR A 418 8.76 -12.89 16.95
N THR A 419 9.58 -11.88 16.67
CA THR A 419 9.28 -10.85 15.68
C THR A 419 10.19 -11.02 14.46
N ARG A 420 9.61 -11.01 13.27
CA ARG A 420 10.31 -10.88 11.99
C ARG A 420 10.26 -9.42 11.56
N VAL A 421 11.41 -8.86 11.19
CA VAL A 421 11.55 -7.48 10.71
C VAL A 421 12.34 -7.50 9.41
N GLY A 422 11.83 -6.83 8.39
CA GLY A 422 12.47 -6.85 7.08
C GLY A 422 12.01 -5.73 6.18
N ILE A 423 12.65 -5.63 5.02
CA ILE A 423 12.35 -4.65 4.00
C ILE A 423 11.70 -5.36 2.81
N ALA A 424 10.63 -4.77 2.29
CA ALA A 424 10.11 -5.05 0.97
C ALA A 424 10.37 -3.82 0.09
N GLY A 425 10.96 -4.03 -1.08
CA GLY A 425 11.42 -2.94 -1.92
C GLY A 425 12.02 -3.48 -3.20
N VAL A 426 13.02 -2.76 -3.70
CA VAL A 426 13.88 -3.27 -4.77
C VAL A 426 14.60 -4.55 -4.32
N PRO A 427 14.99 -5.46 -5.23
CA PRO A 427 15.59 -6.75 -4.86
C PRO A 427 16.81 -6.64 -3.94
N ARG A 428 17.66 -5.62 -4.15
CA ARG A 428 18.89 -5.37 -3.37
C ARG A 428 18.63 -5.00 -1.91
N ASP A 429 17.51 -4.34 -1.63
CA ASP A 429 17.13 -3.93 -0.28
C ASP A 429 16.31 -5.00 0.45
N THR A 430 15.80 -6.00 -0.28
CA THR A 430 14.82 -6.96 0.24
C THR A 430 15.48 -8.02 1.12
N ILE A 431 15.23 -7.94 2.43
CA ILE A 431 15.72 -8.89 3.44
C ILE A 431 14.70 -9.04 4.57
N MET A 432 14.68 -10.19 5.24
CA MET A 432 13.85 -10.44 6.41
C MET A 432 14.66 -11.14 7.50
N LEU A 433 14.79 -10.47 8.65
CA LEU A 433 15.48 -10.95 9.85
C LEU A 433 14.46 -11.32 10.92
N ARG A 434 14.90 -11.99 11.98
CA ARG A 434 14.04 -12.35 13.13
C ARG A 434 14.77 -12.18 14.45
N THR A 435 14.02 -11.85 15.48
CA THR A 435 14.45 -11.91 16.88
C THR A 435 14.53 -13.36 17.35
N ARG A 436 15.10 -13.59 18.54
CA ARG A 436 14.85 -14.84 19.28
C ARG A 436 13.39 -14.93 19.72
N ALA A 437 12.93 -16.15 19.99
CA ALA A 437 11.64 -16.36 20.65
C ALA A 437 11.76 -16.05 22.15
N ILE A 438 10.71 -15.46 22.71
CA ILE A 438 10.56 -15.27 24.16
C ILE A 438 9.44 -16.19 24.61
N GLU A 439 9.82 -17.22 25.38
CA GLU A 439 8.94 -18.29 25.81
C GLU A 439 8.03 -17.86 26.96
N ASP A 440 6.80 -18.37 26.97
CA ASP A 440 5.82 -18.24 28.06
C ASP A 440 5.54 -16.77 28.50
N GLN A 441 5.48 -15.80 27.57
CA GLN A 441 5.26 -14.38 27.89
C GLN A 441 4.23 -13.67 27.00
N TRP A 442 3.18 -13.13 27.63
CA TRP A 442 2.22 -12.21 26.98
C TRP A 442 2.78 -10.82 26.67
N VAL A 443 3.90 -10.46 27.31
CA VAL A 443 4.56 -9.16 27.18
C VAL A 443 6.05 -9.40 26.88
N PRO A 444 6.38 -9.92 25.70
CA PRO A 444 7.75 -10.28 25.35
C PRO A 444 8.66 -9.05 25.30
N VAL A 445 9.89 -9.20 25.78
CA VAL A 445 10.96 -8.19 25.70
C VAL A 445 12.12 -8.79 24.92
N TRP A 446 12.27 -8.40 23.66
CA TRP A 446 13.33 -8.89 22.77
C TRP A 446 14.62 -8.09 22.96
N ASN A 447 14.52 -6.76 22.90
CA ASN A 447 15.63 -5.81 22.96
C ASN A 447 16.74 -6.07 21.93
N GLU A 448 16.34 -6.36 20.68
CA GLU A 448 17.23 -6.67 19.56
C GLU A 448 17.21 -5.55 18.52
N GLU A 449 18.35 -5.28 17.88
CA GLU A 449 18.53 -4.23 16.88
C GLU A 449 19.01 -4.83 15.54
N PHE A 450 18.47 -4.30 14.44
CA PHE A 450 18.74 -4.71 13.08
C PHE A 450 19.12 -3.49 12.24
N GLU A 451 19.97 -3.69 11.24
CA GLU A 451 20.39 -2.63 10.31
C GLU A 451 20.04 -3.02 8.88
N PHE A 452 19.46 -2.06 8.15
CA PHE A 452 19.01 -2.23 6.78
C PHE A 452 19.61 -1.10 5.92
N PRO A 453 20.68 -1.36 5.16
CA PRO A 453 21.14 -0.43 4.14
C PRO A 453 20.12 -0.38 3.00
N LEU A 454 19.73 0.82 2.58
CA LEU A 454 18.69 1.06 1.57
C LEU A 454 19.26 1.83 0.40
N THR A 455 19.16 1.27 -0.81
CA THR A 455 19.47 1.98 -2.05
C THR A 455 18.29 2.82 -2.53
N VAL A 456 17.05 2.37 -2.28
CA VAL A 456 15.82 3.07 -2.70
C VAL A 456 14.82 3.20 -1.55
N PRO A 457 15.13 4.00 -0.50
CA PRO A 457 14.28 4.17 0.67
C PRO A 457 12.88 4.72 0.35
N GLU A 458 12.70 5.44 -0.76
CA GLU A 458 11.43 6.06 -1.17
C GLU A 458 10.36 5.05 -1.58
N LEU A 459 10.76 3.88 -2.07
CA LEU A 459 9.84 2.77 -2.40
C LEU A 459 9.83 1.69 -1.33
N ALA A 460 10.80 1.71 -0.40
CA ALA A 460 10.94 0.66 0.59
C ALA A 460 9.80 0.69 1.64
N VAL A 461 9.32 -0.50 1.99
CA VAL A 461 8.28 -0.74 2.98
C VAL A 461 8.87 -1.63 4.07
N LEU A 462 8.90 -1.11 5.31
CA LEU A 462 9.27 -1.87 6.49
C LEU A 462 8.14 -2.87 6.79
N ARG A 463 8.49 -4.15 6.87
CA ARG A 463 7.58 -5.27 7.19
C ARG A 463 7.89 -5.82 8.56
N ILE A 464 6.86 -5.95 9.38
CA ILE A 464 6.96 -6.51 10.71
C ILE A 464 5.88 -7.59 10.86
N GLU A 465 6.28 -8.77 11.31
CA GLU A 465 5.38 -9.90 11.58
C GLU A 465 5.73 -10.49 12.95
N VAL A 466 4.74 -10.66 13.82
CA VAL A 466 4.89 -11.40 15.08
C VAL A 466 4.26 -12.76 14.90
N LEU A 467 5.02 -13.80 15.22
CA LEU A 467 4.58 -15.18 15.14
C LEU A 467 4.81 -15.84 16.50
N GLU A 468 3.94 -16.77 16.84
CA GLU A 468 4.13 -17.67 17.96
C GLU A 468 4.87 -18.91 17.48
N TYR A 469 5.87 -19.33 18.24
CA TYR A 469 6.67 -20.50 17.93
C TYR A 469 5.96 -21.76 18.42
N ASP A 470 5.46 -22.56 17.49
CA ASP A 470 4.87 -23.86 17.79
C ASP A 470 5.85 -24.98 17.41
N THR A 471 6.16 -25.85 18.38
CA THR A 471 7.01 -27.05 18.16
C THR A 471 6.32 -28.15 17.36
N SER A 472 4.99 -28.09 17.23
CA SER A 472 4.15 -29.15 16.66
C SER A 472 3.64 -28.86 15.24
N GLY A 473 3.88 -27.67 14.69
CA GLY A 473 3.28 -27.29 13.41
C GLY A 473 3.72 -25.96 12.82
N LYS A 474 2.76 -25.28 12.17
CA LYS A 474 2.97 -23.99 11.50
C LYS A 474 2.81 -22.88 12.56
N PRO A 475 3.74 -21.92 12.65
CA PRO A 475 3.68 -20.82 13.60
C PRO A 475 2.32 -20.11 13.58
N ASP A 476 1.74 -19.90 14.76
CA ASP A 476 0.52 -19.13 14.90
C ASP A 476 0.79 -17.64 14.69
N PHE A 477 -0.22 -16.92 14.22
CA PHE A 477 -0.06 -15.54 13.77
C PHE A 477 -0.40 -14.55 14.87
N GLY A 478 0.62 -13.91 15.43
CA GLY A 478 0.50 -12.89 16.46
C GLY A 478 0.11 -11.51 15.92
N GLY A 479 0.46 -11.19 14.67
CA GLY A 479 0.10 -9.92 14.03
C GLY A 479 1.08 -9.48 12.96
N GLN A 480 0.71 -8.50 12.14
CA GLN A 480 1.61 -7.85 11.19
C GLN A 480 1.40 -6.35 11.10
N THR A 481 2.41 -5.63 10.63
CA THR A 481 2.22 -4.30 10.08
C THR A 481 3.24 -4.05 8.97
N CYS A 482 2.85 -3.22 8.01
CA CYS A 482 3.75 -2.68 6.99
C CYS A 482 3.72 -1.15 7.08
N LEU A 483 4.90 -0.52 6.98
CA LEU A 483 5.09 0.92 7.15
C LEU A 483 5.97 1.47 6.02
N PRO A 484 5.57 2.54 5.33
CA PRO A 484 6.40 3.16 4.29
C PRO A 484 7.63 3.80 4.96
N ILE A 485 8.83 3.49 4.47
CA ILE A 485 10.07 3.99 5.09
C ILE A 485 10.19 5.51 4.93
N SER A 486 9.71 6.05 3.80
CA SER A 486 9.73 7.49 3.48
C SER A 486 8.97 8.37 4.48
N GLU A 487 8.00 7.83 5.21
CA GLU A 487 7.21 8.58 6.21
C GLU A 487 7.41 8.05 7.65
N LEU A 488 8.39 7.18 7.85
CA LEU A 488 8.70 6.60 9.15
C LEU A 488 9.36 7.63 10.06
N ARG A 489 8.83 7.82 11.26
CA ARG A 489 9.38 8.74 12.26
C ARG A 489 10.53 8.09 13.02
N SER A 490 11.63 8.82 13.15
CA SER A 490 12.75 8.49 14.03
C SER A 490 12.32 8.43 15.51
N GLY A 491 13.17 7.83 16.35
CA GLY A 491 12.95 7.73 17.79
C GLY A 491 12.17 6.50 18.21
N ILE A 492 11.70 6.46 19.47
CA ILE A 492 10.92 5.33 20.02
C ILE A 492 9.44 5.57 19.72
N ARG A 493 8.79 4.62 19.03
CA ARG A 493 7.41 4.68 18.54
C ARG A 493 6.58 3.47 18.96
N ALA A 494 5.29 3.69 19.15
CA ALA A 494 4.31 2.63 19.36
C ALA A 494 3.79 2.13 18.01
N VAL A 495 4.05 0.88 17.67
CA VAL A 495 3.75 0.29 16.37
C VAL A 495 2.55 -0.66 16.49
N PRO A 496 1.32 -0.25 16.10
CA PRO A 496 0.15 -1.11 16.20
C PRO A 496 0.21 -2.28 15.21
N LEU A 497 -0.28 -3.44 15.65
CA LEU A 497 -0.35 -4.64 14.81
C LEU A 497 -1.76 -4.88 14.27
N HIS A 498 -1.82 -5.64 13.19
CA HIS A 498 -3.02 -5.96 12.44
C HIS A 498 -3.15 -7.47 12.29
N ASN A 499 -4.37 -7.95 12.11
CA ASN A 499 -4.63 -9.36 11.84
C ASN A 499 -4.26 -9.74 10.39
N ARG A 500 -4.51 -11.00 10.02
CA ARG A 500 -4.23 -11.49 8.65
C ARG A 500 -4.98 -10.71 7.57
N ARG A 501 -6.16 -10.18 7.85
CA ARG A 501 -6.98 -9.38 6.91
C ARG A 501 -6.54 -7.90 6.82
N GLY A 502 -5.57 -7.48 7.65
CA GLY A 502 -5.14 -6.08 7.70
C GLY A 502 -5.97 -5.20 8.64
N GLU A 503 -6.84 -5.79 9.45
CA GLU A 503 -7.65 -5.05 10.44
C GLU A 503 -6.82 -4.79 11.70
N LYS A 504 -6.83 -3.54 12.20
CA LYS A 504 -6.05 -3.13 13.38
C LYS A 504 -6.54 -3.86 14.63
N TYR A 505 -5.62 -4.43 15.40
CA TYR A 505 -5.94 -4.93 16.74
C TYR A 505 -6.26 -3.77 17.70
N LYS A 506 -7.05 -4.04 18.74
CA LYS A 506 -7.51 -2.98 19.66
C LYS A 506 -6.39 -2.53 20.58
N SER A 507 -5.62 -3.49 21.09
CA SER A 507 -4.61 -3.23 22.12
C SER A 507 -3.20 -3.61 21.69
N VAL A 508 -3.06 -4.53 20.72
CA VAL A 508 -1.77 -5.11 20.35
C VAL A 508 -0.85 -4.11 19.64
N LYS A 509 0.36 -3.94 20.19
CA LYS A 509 1.38 -3.05 19.63
C LYS A 509 2.80 -3.48 20.03
N LEU A 510 3.78 -3.01 19.27
CA LEU A 510 5.20 -3.14 19.57
C LEU A 510 5.79 -1.79 19.97
N LEU A 511 6.74 -1.79 20.90
CA LEU A 511 7.60 -0.65 21.17
C LEU A 511 8.88 -0.80 20.37
N MET A 512 9.11 0.11 19.42
CA MET A 512 10.24 0.02 18.49
C MET A 512 10.98 1.34 18.41
N LYS A 513 12.27 1.33 18.10
CA LYS A 513 13.03 2.53 17.76
C LYS A 513 13.50 2.49 16.33
N PHE A 514 13.35 3.61 15.65
CA PHE A 514 13.83 3.84 14.29
C PHE A 514 14.91 4.91 14.30
N LYS A 515 16.01 4.67 13.59
CA LYS A 515 17.07 5.65 13.39
C LYS A 515 17.61 5.54 11.98
N PHE A 516 17.57 6.65 11.25
CA PHE A 516 18.26 6.79 9.97
C PHE A 516 19.70 7.24 10.22
N VAL A 517 20.64 6.64 9.49
CA VAL A 517 22.08 6.91 9.57
C VAL A 517 22.63 7.24 8.19
#